data_AF-A0A5Q0QBX0-F1
#
_entry.id   AF-A0A5Q0QBX0-F1
#
_cell.length_a   1.000
_cell.length_b   1.000
_cell.length_c   1.000
_cell.angle_alpha   90.00
_cell.angle_beta   90.00
_cell.angle_gamma   90.00
#
_symmetry.space_group_name_H-M   'P 1'
#
loop_
_entity.id
_entity.type
_entity.pdbx_description
1 polymer ?
#
loop_
_entity_poly.entity_id
_entity_poly.type
_entity_poly.pdbx_seq_one_letter_code
_entity_poly.pdbx_strand_id
1 'polypeptide(L)'
;MKRILFLGAMLALFGTLTVGCSKDDGPSGEVKDNYLKVKVDGVEKNFAVVSANWVEGGGSLSIYGMNDNKESVTIHVLSQTSRIPAGQYTLDDNSGYSITSIHNITNNGNQVNSTASRGTGAPEDSFNLKIDKIDNGSAQGSFSGVLIRVQGLTTLGSVALTDGQFKVSIKEN
;
A
#
# COMPACT_ATOMS: atom_id res chain seq x y z
N MET A 1 20.52 -29.79 74.64
CA MET A 1 21.09 -30.74 73.66
C MET A 1 19.95 -31.32 72.84
N LYS A 2 20.10 -31.32 71.50
CA LYS A 2 19.59 -32.31 70.52
C LYS A 2 18.13 -32.80 70.68
N ARG A 3 17.22 -32.47 69.75
CA ARG A 3 16.79 -33.26 68.55
C ARG A 3 15.24 -33.34 68.59
N ILE A 4 14.39 -33.45 67.57
CA ILE A 4 14.47 -33.74 66.12
C ILE A 4 13.11 -33.34 65.50
N LEU A 5 13.11 -33.02 64.20
CA LEU A 5 11.95 -32.79 63.33
C LEU A 5 11.02 -34.01 63.16
N PHE A 6 9.72 -33.73 62.95
CA PHE A 6 8.81 -34.48 62.06
C PHE A 6 7.92 -33.43 61.37
N LEU A 7 8.17 -33.05 60.11
CA LEU A 7 7.66 -33.65 58.86
C LEU A 7 6.18 -34.06 58.92
N GLY A 8 5.31 -33.26 58.30
CA GLY A 8 3.91 -33.57 58.04
C GLY A 8 3.39 -32.67 56.92
N ALA A 9 3.25 -33.25 55.73
CA ALA A 9 2.85 -32.61 54.48
C ALA A 9 1.32 -32.54 54.32
N MET A 10 0.82 -31.48 53.67
CA MET A 10 -0.31 -31.46 52.70
C MET A 10 -0.73 -30.00 52.49
N LEU A 11 -0.40 -29.38 51.35
CA LEU A 11 -1.27 -29.25 50.17
C LEU A 11 -2.71 -28.80 50.51
N ALA A 12 -3.05 -27.55 50.20
CA ALA A 12 -4.16 -27.23 49.29
C ALA A 12 -4.30 -25.71 49.03
N LEU A 13 -4.19 -25.38 47.74
CA LEU A 13 -4.93 -24.36 46.98
C LEU A 13 -4.85 -22.88 47.41
N PHE A 14 -3.88 -22.19 46.81
CA PHE A 14 -4.07 -20.82 46.33
C PHE A 14 -5.16 -20.80 45.25
N GLY A 15 -6.35 -20.30 45.59
CA GLY A 15 -7.42 -20.02 44.65
C GLY A 15 -7.46 -18.54 44.27
N THR A 16 -6.49 -18.07 43.47
CA THR A 16 -6.61 -16.81 42.74
C THR A 16 -6.91 -17.13 41.28
N LEU A 17 -8.18 -17.35 40.96
CA LEU A 17 -8.66 -17.24 39.58
C LEU A 17 -8.88 -15.75 39.29
N THR A 18 -7.78 -15.00 39.12
CA THR A 18 -7.85 -13.83 38.26
C THR A 18 -8.08 -14.38 36.86
N VAL A 19 -9.28 -14.18 36.33
CA VAL A 19 -9.56 -14.29 34.91
C VAL A 19 -8.69 -13.22 34.24
N GLY A 20 -7.44 -13.58 33.98
CA GLY A 20 -6.64 -12.90 33.00
C GLY A 20 -7.29 -13.23 31.68
N CYS A 21 -8.06 -12.28 31.13
CA CYS A 21 -8.22 -12.20 29.70
C CYS A 21 -6.81 -12.29 29.13
N SER A 22 -6.47 -13.43 28.52
CA SER A 22 -5.49 -13.45 27.47
C SER A 22 -5.99 -12.41 26.47
N LYS A 23 -5.45 -11.20 26.56
CA LYS A 23 -5.28 -10.39 25.36
C LYS A 23 -4.55 -11.34 24.44
N ASP A 24 -5.24 -11.81 23.42
CA ASP A 24 -4.58 -12.30 22.24
C ASP A 24 -3.53 -11.26 21.93
N ASP A 25 -2.27 -11.65 22.10
CA ASP A 25 -1.17 -10.95 21.50
C ASP A 25 -1.47 -11.05 20.00
N GLY A 26 -2.13 -10.00 19.48
CA GLY A 26 -2.26 -9.78 18.06
C GLY A 26 -0.86 -9.93 17.45
N PRO A 27 -0.74 -10.49 16.24
CA PRO A 27 0.53 -10.97 15.70
C PRO A 27 1.63 -9.93 15.89
N SER A 28 2.53 -10.20 16.83
CA SER A 28 3.73 -9.42 17.09
C SER A 28 4.78 -9.80 16.04
N GLY A 29 4.52 -9.40 14.79
CA GLY A 29 5.51 -9.33 13.73
C GLY A 29 6.05 -7.90 13.66
N GLU A 30 7.36 -7.72 13.57
CA GLU A 30 7.99 -6.42 13.34
C GLU A 30 7.34 -5.67 12.16
N VAL A 31 6.78 -4.48 12.40
CA VAL A 31 6.47 -3.51 11.35
C VAL A 31 7.75 -2.72 11.07
N LYS A 32 8.38 -2.91 9.89
CA LYS A 32 9.41 -1.99 9.36
C LYS A 32 9.45 -2.01 7.81
N ASP A 33 8.91 -1.09 7.04
CA ASP A 33 8.18 0.16 7.23
C ASP A 33 7.37 0.32 5.93
N ASN A 34 6.04 0.28 5.98
CA ASN A 34 5.28 0.56 4.76
C ASN A 34 5.50 2.02 4.38
N TYR A 35 5.92 2.28 3.16
CA TYR A 35 6.12 3.63 2.67
C TYR A 35 5.67 3.76 1.22
N LEU A 36 5.22 4.96 0.90
CA LEU A 36 5.07 5.47 -0.45
C LEU A 36 5.58 6.89 -0.42
N LYS A 37 6.59 7.17 -1.23
CA LYS A 37 7.18 8.51 -1.37
C LYS A 37 7.37 8.84 -2.83
N VAL A 38 7.26 10.11 -3.18
CA VAL A 38 7.34 10.60 -4.56
C VAL A 38 7.51 12.12 -4.53
N LYS A 39 8.12 12.68 -5.56
CA LYS A 39 8.05 14.12 -5.81
C LYS A 39 6.87 14.43 -6.70
N VAL A 40 5.94 15.24 -6.20
CA VAL A 40 4.80 15.78 -6.95
C VAL A 40 5.17 17.20 -7.37
N ASP A 41 5.31 17.42 -8.67
CA ASP A 41 5.78 18.69 -9.25
C ASP A 41 7.09 19.19 -8.58
N GLY A 42 8.01 18.26 -8.32
CA GLY A 42 9.30 18.53 -7.68
C GLY A 42 9.26 18.64 -6.15
N VAL A 43 8.07 18.68 -5.53
CA VAL A 43 7.91 18.73 -4.06
C VAL A 43 7.87 17.32 -3.50
N GLU A 44 8.79 17.00 -2.59
CA GLU A 44 8.81 15.70 -1.92
C GLU A 44 7.54 15.47 -1.08
N LYS A 45 6.93 14.31 -1.28
CA LYS A 45 5.78 13.81 -0.53
C LYS A 45 6.12 12.45 0.06
N ASN A 46 5.90 12.33 1.36
CA ASN A 46 5.91 11.06 2.08
C ASN A 46 4.49 10.84 2.60
N PHE A 47 3.88 9.71 2.25
CA PHE A 47 2.50 9.42 2.62
C PHE A 47 2.43 8.69 3.96
N ALA A 48 1.60 9.19 4.89
CA ALA A 48 1.47 8.68 6.25
C ALA A 48 0.64 7.39 6.31
N VAL A 49 -0.36 7.25 5.43
CA VAL A 49 -1.17 6.04 5.29
C VAL A 49 -0.77 5.35 4.00
N VAL A 50 -0.32 4.11 4.09
CA VAL A 50 0.10 3.30 2.94
C VAL A 50 -0.50 1.91 3.04
N SER A 51 -1.16 1.45 1.97
CA SER A 51 -1.79 0.14 1.91
C SER A 51 -1.72 -0.46 0.52
N ALA A 52 -1.73 -1.78 0.44
CA ALA A 52 -1.95 -2.50 -0.80
C ALA A 52 -2.90 -3.68 -0.59
N ASN A 53 -3.63 -4.01 -1.65
CA ASN A 53 -4.58 -5.13 -1.67
C ASN A 53 -4.56 -5.84 -3.02
N TRP A 54 -4.97 -7.11 -3.02
CA TRP A 54 -5.24 -7.88 -4.24
C TRP A 54 -6.69 -8.31 -4.30
N VAL A 55 -7.13 -8.62 -5.51
CA VAL A 55 -8.32 -9.47 -5.71
C VAL A 55 -7.88 -10.94 -5.74
N GLU A 56 -8.74 -11.84 -5.28
CA GLU A 56 -8.55 -13.29 -5.32
C GLU A 56 -8.01 -13.77 -6.70
N GLY A 57 -7.05 -14.69 -6.70
CA GLY A 57 -6.33 -15.13 -7.90
C GLY A 57 -5.21 -14.19 -8.37
N GLY A 58 -5.10 -13.01 -7.77
CA GLY A 58 -3.99 -12.10 -7.95
C GLY A 58 -3.98 -11.35 -9.29
N GLY A 59 -5.12 -11.25 -9.97
CA GLY A 59 -5.22 -10.50 -11.23
C GLY A 59 -5.19 -8.99 -11.04
N SER A 60 -5.33 -8.47 -9.82
CA SER A 60 -5.38 -7.03 -9.55
C SER A 60 -4.49 -6.69 -8.35
N LEU A 61 -3.68 -5.64 -8.49
CA LEU A 61 -2.88 -5.03 -7.44
C LEU A 61 -3.27 -3.56 -7.35
N SER A 62 -3.63 -3.12 -6.16
CA SER A 62 -3.87 -1.71 -5.84
C SER A 62 -2.86 -1.30 -4.77
N ILE A 63 -2.12 -0.22 -5.02
CA ILE A 63 -1.20 0.41 -4.07
C ILE A 63 -1.72 1.82 -3.82
N TYR A 64 -1.79 2.21 -2.55
CA TYR A 64 -2.41 3.45 -2.12
C TYR A 64 -1.56 4.16 -1.08
N GLY A 65 -1.38 5.48 -1.26
CA GLY A 65 -0.77 6.39 -0.30
C GLY A 65 -1.67 7.61 -0.04
N MET A 66 -1.82 8.03 1.21
CA MET A 66 -2.65 9.19 1.59
C MET A 66 -2.06 10.00 2.75
N ASN A 67 -2.24 11.33 2.68
CA ASN A 67 -1.95 12.28 3.73
C ASN A 67 -3.21 13.06 4.12
N ASP A 68 -3.60 12.97 5.39
CA ASP A 68 -4.64 13.77 6.04
C ASP A 68 -5.97 13.91 5.27
N ASN A 69 -6.35 12.91 4.46
CA ASN A 69 -7.46 12.97 3.52
C ASN A 69 -7.42 14.14 2.51
N LYS A 70 -6.28 14.81 2.37
CA LYS A 70 -6.07 15.98 1.51
C LYS A 70 -5.33 15.65 0.23
N GLU A 71 -4.49 14.63 0.25
CA GLU A 71 -3.70 14.25 -0.91
C GLU A 71 -3.54 12.73 -0.95
N SER A 72 -3.73 12.13 -2.11
CA SER A 72 -3.51 10.69 -2.30
C SER A 72 -2.91 10.37 -3.65
N VAL A 73 -2.14 9.28 -3.70
CA VAL A 73 -1.68 8.62 -4.92
C VAL A 73 -2.15 7.19 -4.89
N THR A 74 -2.76 6.75 -5.98
CA THR A 74 -3.19 5.37 -6.17
C THR A 74 -2.55 4.82 -7.44
N ILE A 75 -2.03 3.59 -7.37
CA ILE A 75 -1.48 2.86 -8.51
C ILE A 75 -2.23 1.54 -8.62
N HIS A 76 -2.80 1.28 -9.79
CA HIS A 76 -3.48 0.04 -10.13
C HIS A 76 -2.73 -0.69 -11.24
N VAL A 77 -2.57 -2.00 -11.07
CA VAL A 77 -2.19 -2.93 -12.13
C VAL A 77 -3.27 -4.00 -12.22
N LEU A 78 -3.73 -4.30 -13.42
CA LEU A 78 -4.75 -5.29 -13.70
C LEU A 78 -4.27 -6.24 -14.81
N SER A 79 -4.50 -7.53 -14.60
CA SER A 79 -4.35 -8.61 -15.56
C SER A 79 -5.65 -9.41 -15.58
N GLN A 80 -6.15 -9.74 -16.77
CA GLN A 80 -7.35 -10.56 -16.92
C GLN A 80 -7.06 -12.07 -16.89
N THR A 81 -5.79 -12.46 -17.06
CA THR A 81 -5.43 -13.85 -17.37
C THR A 81 -4.41 -14.46 -16.40
N SER A 82 -3.74 -13.63 -15.61
CA SER A 82 -2.61 -14.08 -14.81
C SER A 82 -2.41 -13.25 -13.56
N ARG A 83 -1.71 -13.84 -12.60
CA ARG A 83 -1.20 -13.11 -11.45
C ARG A 83 -0.18 -12.07 -11.90
N ILE A 84 -0.22 -10.88 -11.30
CA ILE A 84 0.72 -9.79 -11.58
C ILE A 84 2.15 -10.17 -11.12
N PRO A 85 3.14 -10.27 -12.04
CA PRO A 85 4.51 -10.60 -11.69
C PRO A 85 5.35 -9.36 -11.30
N ALA A 86 6.58 -9.59 -10.86
CA ALA A 86 7.59 -8.54 -10.86
C ALA A 86 7.92 -8.16 -12.31
N GLY A 87 8.23 -6.89 -12.56
CA GLY A 87 8.46 -6.41 -13.93
C GLY A 87 8.33 -4.90 -14.10
N GLN A 88 8.50 -4.47 -15.35
CA GLN A 88 8.24 -3.11 -15.78
C GLN A 88 6.89 -3.05 -16.49
N TYR A 89 6.16 -1.98 -16.22
CA TYR A 89 4.85 -1.71 -16.79
C TYR A 89 4.82 -0.27 -17.27
N THR A 90 4.37 -0.07 -18.50
CA THR A 90 4.15 1.27 -19.04
C THR A 90 2.78 1.35 -19.71
N LEU A 91 2.25 2.56 -19.91
CA LEU A 91 0.90 2.72 -20.47
C LEU A 91 0.77 2.01 -21.83
N ASP A 92 1.74 2.12 -22.73
CA ASP A 92 1.59 1.67 -24.13
C ASP A 92 2.56 0.54 -24.51
N ASP A 93 2.85 -0.39 -23.60
CA ASP A 93 3.74 -1.53 -23.86
C ASP A 93 3.13 -2.69 -24.67
N ASN A 94 1.88 -2.56 -25.14
CA ASN A 94 1.09 -3.63 -25.76
C ASN A 94 0.97 -4.91 -24.93
N SER A 95 1.27 -4.85 -23.63
CA SER A 95 1.11 -5.98 -22.73
C SER A 95 -0.38 -6.23 -22.43
N GLY A 96 -0.66 -7.44 -21.95
CA GLY A 96 -1.97 -7.81 -21.42
C GLY A 96 -2.29 -7.17 -20.06
N TYR A 97 -1.40 -6.32 -19.53
CA TYR A 97 -1.62 -5.59 -18.29
C TYR A 97 -2.21 -4.21 -18.58
N SER A 98 -3.18 -3.80 -17.77
CA SER A 98 -3.65 -2.42 -17.71
C SER A 98 -3.07 -1.78 -16.46
N ILE A 99 -2.49 -0.58 -16.61
CA ILE A 99 -2.03 0.21 -15.48
C ILE A 99 -2.75 1.54 -15.43
N THR A 100 -2.97 2.03 -14.22
CA THR A 100 -3.59 3.33 -13.98
C THR A 100 -2.97 3.95 -12.74
N SER A 101 -2.62 5.23 -12.82
CA SER A 101 -2.21 6.02 -11.67
C SER A 101 -3.15 7.19 -11.49
N ILE A 102 -3.53 7.49 -10.25
CA ILE A 102 -4.42 8.59 -9.90
C ILE A 102 -3.76 9.40 -8.81
N HIS A 103 -3.73 10.71 -8.96
CA HIS A 103 -3.36 11.66 -7.92
C HIS A 103 -4.56 12.55 -7.63
N ASN A 104 -4.97 12.60 -6.36
CA ASN A 104 -6.08 13.42 -5.91
C ASN A 104 -5.59 14.45 -4.90
N ILE A 105 -6.05 15.69 -5.04
CA ILE A 105 -5.90 16.74 -4.04
C ILE A 105 -7.29 17.24 -3.64
N THR A 106 -7.57 17.25 -2.34
CA THR A 106 -8.75 17.83 -1.74
C THR A 106 -8.37 19.10 -0.99
N ASN A 107 -8.94 20.24 -1.40
CA ASN A 107 -8.75 21.53 -0.75
C ASN A 107 -10.11 22.22 -0.55
N ASN A 108 -10.46 22.55 0.69
CA ASN A 108 -11.70 23.24 1.05
C ASN A 108 -12.97 22.60 0.45
N GLY A 109 -13.02 21.27 0.40
CA GLY A 109 -14.14 20.51 -0.16
C GLY A 109 -14.14 20.34 -1.69
N ASN A 110 -13.20 20.98 -2.40
CA ASN A 110 -13.00 20.75 -3.84
C ASN A 110 -11.93 19.68 -4.05
N GLN A 111 -12.26 18.66 -4.85
CA GLN A 111 -11.34 17.60 -5.24
C GLN A 111 -10.87 17.82 -6.67
N VAL A 112 -9.56 17.74 -6.88
CA VAL A 112 -8.90 17.79 -8.18
C VAL A 112 -8.21 16.46 -8.42
N ASN A 113 -8.49 15.84 -9.56
CA ASN A 113 -7.95 14.54 -9.95
C ASN A 113 -7.11 14.67 -11.21
N SER A 114 -5.92 14.07 -11.17
CA SER A 114 -5.07 13.87 -12.32
C SER A 114 -4.87 12.36 -12.48
N THR A 115 -4.95 11.86 -13.70
CA THR A 115 -4.89 10.42 -13.99
C THR A 115 -3.91 10.14 -15.11
N ALA A 116 -3.22 9.02 -15.01
CA ALA A 116 -2.45 8.43 -16.10
C ALA A 116 -3.02 7.06 -16.44
N SER A 117 -3.49 6.89 -17.68
CA SER A 117 -4.13 5.66 -18.16
C SER A 117 -4.18 5.62 -19.70
N ARG A 118 -4.36 4.42 -20.28
CA ARG A 118 -4.64 4.30 -21.73
C ARG A 118 -5.90 5.07 -22.17
N GLY A 119 -6.82 5.38 -21.25
CA GLY A 119 -8.11 6.01 -21.54
C GLY A 119 -8.10 7.54 -21.55
N THR A 120 -7.05 8.19 -21.07
CA THR A 120 -7.00 9.66 -20.91
C THR A 120 -6.87 10.37 -22.26
N GLY A 121 -6.30 9.71 -23.27
CA GLY A 121 -6.22 10.19 -24.66
C GLY A 121 -5.31 11.40 -24.89
N ALA A 122 -4.66 11.90 -23.83
CA ALA A 122 -3.74 13.02 -23.85
C ALA A 122 -2.32 12.53 -24.18
N PRO A 123 -1.63 13.09 -25.19
CA PRO A 123 -0.32 12.58 -25.64
C PRO A 123 0.81 12.79 -24.65
N GLU A 124 0.60 13.66 -23.65
CA GLU A 124 1.57 13.93 -22.58
C GLU A 124 1.42 12.94 -21.42
N ASP A 125 0.33 12.15 -21.40
CA ASP A 125 0.09 11.14 -20.40
C ASP A 125 1.17 10.07 -20.45
N SER A 126 1.78 9.78 -19.31
CA SER A 126 2.75 8.72 -19.19
C SER A 126 2.77 8.17 -17.78
N PHE A 127 2.94 6.86 -17.67
CA PHE A 127 3.20 6.23 -16.38
C PHE A 127 4.13 5.04 -16.56
N ASN A 128 5.14 4.98 -15.72
CA ASN A 128 6.12 3.91 -15.66
C ASN A 128 6.10 3.36 -14.23
N LEU A 129 5.86 2.06 -14.11
CA LEU A 129 5.91 1.34 -12.86
C LEU A 129 6.92 0.21 -12.99
N LYS A 130 7.79 0.08 -11.99
CA LYS A 130 8.68 -1.07 -11.83
C LYS A 130 8.35 -1.74 -10.51
N ILE A 131 7.97 -3.00 -10.57
CA ILE A 131 7.81 -3.87 -9.41
C ILE A 131 9.08 -4.71 -9.30
N ASP A 132 9.91 -4.43 -8.29
CA ASP A 132 11.17 -5.13 -8.06
C ASP A 132 10.96 -6.48 -7.36
N LYS A 133 10.00 -6.53 -6.44
CA LYS A 133 9.61 -7.75 -5.74
C LYS A 133 8.12 -7.70 -5.42
N ILE A 134 7.47 -8.85 -5.59
CA ILE A 134 6.08 -9.06 -5.25
C ILE A 134 5.87 -10.50 -4.82
N ASP A 135 5.16 -10.68 -3.71
CA ASP A 135 4.74 -11.97 -3.17
C ASP A 135 3.32 -11.84 -2.57
N ASN A 136 2.85 -12.85 -1.82
CA ASN A 136 1.52 -12.79 -1.19
C ASN A 136 1.42 -11.73 -0.09
N GLY A 137 2.54 -11.38 0.56
CA GLY A 137 2.54 -10.53 1.75
C GLY A 137 3.07 -9.11 1.50
N SER A 138 3.78 -8.88 0.39
CA SER A 138 4.42 -7.58 0.14
C SER A 138 4.68 -7.28 -1.34
N ALA A 139 4.70 -5.99 -1.66
CA ALA A 139 5.19 -5.46 -2.93
C ALA A 139 6.17 -4.30 -2.68
N GLN A 140 7.17 -4.18 -3.53
CA GLN A 140 8.12 -3.07 -3.52
C GLN A 140 8.55 -2.70 -4.94
N GLY A 141 8.89 -1.42 -5.12
CA GLY A 141 9.28 -0.94 -6.42
C GLY A 141 9.39 0.58 -6.51
N SER A 142 9.37 1.07 -7.75
CA SER A 142 9.50 2.48 -8.10
C SER A 142 8.50 2.87 -9.18
N PHE A 143 8.17 4.16 -9.26
CA PHE A 143 7.30 4.68 -10.30
C PHE A 143 7.61 6.14 -10.66
N SER A 144 7.19 6.54 -11.84
CA SER A 144 7.22 7.91 -12.33
C SER A 144 6.16 8.11 -13.41
N GLY A 145 5.82 9.35 -13.72
CA GLY A 145 4.87 9.63 -14.79
C GLY A 145 4.41 11.07 -14.83
N VAL A 146 3.59 11.36 -15.83
CA VAL A 146 2.86 12.62 -15.98
C VAL A 146 1.38 12.28 -16.00
N LEU A 147 0.66 12.71 -14.98
CA LEU A 147 -0.77 12.47 -14.83
C LEU A 147 -1.52 13.69 -15.35
N ILE A 148 -2.57 13.47 -16.12
CA ILE A 148 -3.30 14.53 -16.81
C ILE A 148 -4.66 14.75 -16.17
N ARG A 149 -5.02 16.02 -16.00
CA ARG A 149 -6.38 16.44 -15.66
C ARG A 149 -7.10 16.79 -16.96
N VAL A 150 -8.23 16.15 -17.23
CA VAL A 150 -9.00 16.35 -18.46
C VAL A 150 -10.44 16.79 -18.20
N GLN A 151 -11.03 17.47 -19.17
CA GLN A 151 -12.47 17.70 -19.30
C GLN A 151 -12.88 17.37 -20.74
N GLY A 152 -13.51 16.21 -20.94
CA GLY A 152 -13.71 15.67 -22.28
C GLY A 152 -12.36 15.40 -22.96
N LEU A 153 -12.15 15.94 -24.16
CA LEU A 153 -10.89 15.85 -24.91
C LEU A 153 -9.90 16.99 -24.59
N THR A 154 -10.23 17.86 -23.64
CA THR A 154 -9.40 19.02 -23.28
C THR A 154 -8.53 18.72 -22.07
N THR A 155 -7.22 18.86 -22.24
CA THR A 155 -6.25 18.86 -21.13
C THR A 155 -6.36 20.17 -20.36
N LEU A 156 -6.67 20.07 -19.07
CA LEU A 156 -6.78 21.19 -18.13
C LEU A 156 -5.49 21.43 -17.33
N GLY A 157 -4.57 20.47 -17.32
CA GLY A 157 -3.31 20.55 -16.58
C GLY A 157 -2.66 19.17 -16.43
N SER A 158 -1.44 19.18 -15.91
CA SER A 158 -0.65 17.98 -15.65
C SER A 158 -0.02 18.02 -14.26
N VAL A 159 0.33 16.85 -13.75
CA VAL A 159 1.09 16.65 -12.52
C VAL A 159 2.24 15.70 -12.82
N ALA A 160 3.46 16.12 -12.52
CA ALA A 160 4.64 15.30 -12.67
C ALA A 160 4.91 14.49 -11.38
N LEU A 161 4.99 13.18 -11.52
CA LEU A 161 5.45 12.25 -10.49
C LEU A 161 6.87 11.81 -10.82
N THR A 162 7.83 12.15 -9.95
CA THR A 162 9.24 11.76 -10.11
C THR A 162 9.78 11.11 -8.84
N ASP A 163 10.80 10.28 -8.98
CA ASP A 163 11.46 9.58 -7.86
C ASP A 163 10.51 8.79 -6.95
N GLY A 164 9.42 8.25 -7.51
CA GLY A 164 8.44 7.47 -6.77
C GLY A 164 9.02 6.13 -6.29
N GLN A 165 8.83 5.80 -5.02
CA GLN A 165 9.25 4.54 -4.42
C GLN A 165 8.18 4.03 -3.45
N PHE A 166 8.00 2.72 -3.40
CA PHE A 166 7.10 2.10 -2.44
C PHE A 166 7.66 0.78 -1.89
N LYS A 167 7.27 0.49 -0.65
CA LYS A 167 7.33 -0.83 -0.02
C LYS A 167 6.06 -0.96 0.81
N VAL A 168 5.27 -2.00 0.57
CA VAL A 168 3.95 -2.10 1.17
C VAL A 168 3.57 -3.54 1.45
N SER A 169 3.04 -3.79 2.64
CA SER A 169 2.37 -5.05 2.97
C SER A 169 1.05 -5.17 2.21
N ILE A 170 0.83 -6.32 1.62
CA ILE A 170 -0.40 -6.68 0.96
C ILE A 170 -1.35 -7.29 1.99
N LYS A 171 -2.58 -6.81 2.00
CA LYS A 171 -3.70 -7.49 2.67
C LYS A 171 -4.51 -8.26 1.63
N GLU A 172 -4.88 -9.49 1.95
CA GLU A 172 -5.94 -10.19 1.22
C GLU A 172 -7.26 -9.43 1.46
N ASN A 173 -8.07 -9.30 0.40
CA ASN A 173 -9.41 -8.70 0.48
C ASN A 173 -10.44 -9.70 0.98
#